data_AF-A0AAP0RJF7-F1
#
_entry.id   AF-A0AAP0RJF7-F1
#
_cell.length_a   1.000
_cell.length_b   1.000
_cell.length_c   1.000
_cell.angle_alpha   90.00
_cell.angle_beta   90.00
_cell.angle_gamma   90.00
#
_symmetry.space_group_name_H-M   'P 1'
#
loop_
_entity.id
_entity.type
_entity.pdbx_description
1 polymer ?
#
loop_
_entity_poly.entity_id
_entity_poly.type
_entity_poly.pdbx_seq_one_letter_code
_entity_poly.pdbx_strand_id
1 'polypeptide(L)'
;MKDVITYTRKIENVELAEVSIKEKGQPATTVFGNIACKNSTPEKPDEPESYPTSISNAFIHTPPTVPQNASPNTPTTIPPFQLPPTSAYIHLPFCRKRCHYCDFPIVALGSSSTQTDDDPRISNYIQLLCREIQATQAEFKNNPPLETVFFGGGTPSLVPPRLVSSILEKLRRKFGLCFDAEISMEMDPGTFDAMKMKGLMELGVNRVSLGVQAFQEEMLKACGRAHGVEEVYEAIEIVGSCKVENWSMDLISSLPHQTPEMWEESLRLTIEAQPTHCIGI
;
A
#
# COMPACT_ATOMS: atom_id res chain seq x y z
N MET A 1 34.17 4.73 -8.74
CA MET A 1 32.97 4.62 -9.58
C MET A 1 33.15 3.41 -10.48
N LYS A 2 32.56 2.27 -10.11
CA LYS A 2 32.46 1.07 -10.94
C LYS A 2 31.01 0.65 -10.85
N ASP A 3 30.22 1.03 -11.84
CA ASP A 3 28.83 0.65 -11.96
C ASP A 3 28.78 -0.70 -12.69
N VAL A 4 28.36 -1.74 -11.97
CA VAL A 4 28.04 -3.05 -12.54
C VAL A 4 26.55 -3.05 -12.84
N ILE A 5 26.20 -3.02 -14.12
CA ILE A 5 24.81 -3.18 -14.59
C ILE A 5 24.65 -4.66 -14.97
N THR A 6 23.86 -5.40 -14.19
CA THR A 6 23.49 -6.79 -14.50
C THR A 6 22.04 -6.80 -14.99
N TYR A 7 21.82 -7.28 -16.21
CA TYR A 7 20.47 -7.49 -16.77
C TYR A 7 20.26 -8.99 -16.96
N THR A 8 19.31 -9.59 -16.25
CA THR A 8 18.91 -11.00 -16.44
C THR A 8 17.50 -11.04 -17.03
N ARG A 9 17.41 -11.52 -18.27
CA ARG A 9 16.12 -11.82 -18.92
C ARG A 9 15.95 -13.35 -18.92
N LYS A 10 14.85 -13.83 -18.33
CA LYS A 10 14.51 -15.27 -18.28
C LYS A 10 13.81 -15.68 -19.59
N ILE A 11 14.44 -16.55 -20.36
CA ILE A 11 13.80 -17.44 -21.35
C ILE A 11 14.32 -18.85 -21.07
N GLU A 12 13.44 -19.83 -21.21
CA GLU A 12 13.51 -21.20 -20.71
C GLU A 12 14.84 -21.96 -20.97
N ASN A 13 15.36 -22.57 -19.90
CA ASN A 13 16.19 -23.79 -19.85
C ASN A 13 17.56 -23.85 -20.57
N VAL A 14 18.43 -22.83 -20.47
CA VAL A 14 19.90 -22.99 -20.51
C VAL A 14 20.58 -21.89 -19.68
N GLU A 15 21.43 -22.23 -18.70
CA GLU A 15 22.31 -21.27 -18.00
C GLU A 15 23.60 -21.06 -18.81
N LEU A 16 23.78 -19.86 -19.37
CA LEU A 16 25.05 -19.36 -19.88
C LEU A 16 25.33 -18.03 -19.20
N ALA A 17 26.40 -17.97 -18.41
CA ALA A 17 26.90 -16.73 -17.83
C ALA A 17 27.97 -16.13 -18.74
N GLU A 18 27.67 -15.01 -19.40
CA GLU A 18 28.66 -14.21 -20.11
C GLU A 18 29.18 -13.09 -19.19
N VAL A 19 30.51 -13.04 -19.00
CA VAL A 19 31.20 -11.95 -18.30
C VAL A 19 32.10 -11.25 -19.31
N SER A 20 31.82 -9.99 -19.61
CA SER A 20 32.66 -9.15 -20.47
C SER A 20 33.24 -8.00 -19.66
N ILE A 21 34.57 -7.97 -19.52
CA ILE A 21 35.32 -6.89 -18.86
C ILE A 21 36.09 -6.12 -19.95
N LYS A 22 35.89 -4.81 -20.04
CA LYS A 22 36.67 -3.91 -20.91
C LYS A 22 37.66 -3.08 -20.07
N GLU A 23 38.95 -3.23 -20.35
CA GLU A 23 39.96 -2.19 -20.07
C GLU A 23 40.60 -1.74 -21.39
N LYS A 24 40.96 -0.45 -21.46
CA LYS A 24 41.42 0.24 -22.67
C LYS A 24 42.79 -0.29 -23.14
N GLY A 25 42.89 -0.75 -24.39
CA GLY A 25 44.13 -0.63 -25.17
C GLY A 25 44.77 -1.88 -25.79
N GLN A 26 44.18 -3.08 -25.72
CA GLN A 26 44.73 -4.30 -26.36
C GLN A 26 43.63 -5.26 -26.89
N PRO A 27 43.92 -6.12 -27.89
CA PRO A 27 42.92 -6.97 -28.55
C PRO A 27 42.46 -8.16 -27.69
N ALA A 28 41.19 -8.53 -27.81
CA ALA A 28 40.56 -9.60 -27.06
C ALA A 28 41.14 -10.98 -27.42
N THR A 29 41.50 -11.78 -26.40
CA THR A 29 41.96 -13.17 -26.56
C THR A 29 41.03 -14.11 -25.79
N THR A 30 40.47 -15.11 -26.47
CA THR A 30 39.61 -16.17 -25.91
C THR A 30 40.47 -17.28 -25.31
N VAL A 31 40.22 -17.68 -24.06
CA VAL A 31 40.89 -18.83 -23.42
C VAL A 31 39.84 -19.88 -23.06
N PHE A 32 39.97 -21.07 -23.65
CA PHE A 32 39.22 -22.28 -23.26
C PHE A 32 40.10 -23.13 -22.34
N GLY A 33 39.64 -23.42 -21.11
CA GLY A 33 40.32 -24.30 -20.16
C GLY A 33 39.47 -25.53 -19.87
N ASN A 34 39.96 -26.72 -20.21
CA ASN A 34 39.39 -28.01 -19.82
C ASN A 34 39.92 -28.40 -18.43
N ILE A 35 39.03 -28.75 -17.50
CA ILE A 35 39.40 -29.39 -16.21
C ILE A 35 38.70 -30.74 -16.14
N ALA A 36 39.50 -31.81 -16.11
CA ALA A 36 39.09 -33.18 -15.87
C ALA A 36 39.16 -33.50 -14.36
N CYS A 37 38.14 -34.13 -13.81
CA CYS A 37 38.15 -34.66 -12.44
C CYS A 37 37.73 -36.14 -12.40
N LYS A 38 38.45 -36.88 -11.57
CA LYS A 38 38.50 -38.35 -11.45
C LYS A 38 37.33 -38.91 -10.63
N ASN A 39 37.00 -40.17 -10.90
CA ASN A 39 36.04 -41.01 -10.19
C ASN A 39 36.51 -41.39 -8.77
N SER A 40 35.64 -41.19 -7.78
CA SER A 40 35.60 -41.99 -6.54
C SER A 40 34.23 -41.83 -5.85
N THR A 41 33.52 -42.94 -5.70
CA THR A 41 32.23 -43.11 -5.01
C THR A 41 32.41 -43.29 -3.50
N PRO A 42 31.53 -42.72 -2.65
CA PRO A 42 31.25 -43.23 -1.30
C PRO A 42 29.90 -43.97 -1.24
N GLU A 43 29.86 -45.05 -0.46
CA GLU A 43 28.75 -45.98 -0.24
C GLU A 43 27.51 -45.36 0.44
N LYS A 44 26.35 -45.99 0.17
CA LYS A 44 25.01 -45.67 0.69
C LYS A 44 24.74 -46.52 1.95
N PRO A 45 24.21 -45.96 3.06
CA PRO A 45 23.78 -46.78 4.20
C PRO A 45 22.41 -47.44 3.97
N ASP A 46 22.25 -48.65 4.52
CA ASP A 46 21.11 -49.57 4.37
C ASP A 46 19.79 -49.13 5.02
N GLU A 47 18.68 -49.60 4.45
CA GLU A 47 17.31 -49.51 4.98
C GLU A 47 17.07 -50.52 6.11
N PRO A 48 16.29 -50.19 7.17
CA PRO A 48 15.82 -51.19 8.12
C PRO A 48 14.40 -51.70 7.79
N GLU A 49 14.24 -53.02 7.96
CA GLU A 49 13.07 -53.86 7.69
C GLU A 49 11.82 -53.59 8.57
N SER A 50 10.70 -54.03 8.01
CA SER A 50 9.31 -54.07 8.52
C SER A 50 9.07 -54.79 9.86
N TYR A 51 7.97 -54.51 10.57
CA TYR A 51 6.99 -55.43 11.21
C TYR A 51 5.87 -54.60 11.95
N PRO A 52 4.77 -55.18 12.48
CA PRO A 52 3.51 -55.51 11.81
C PRO A 52 2.28 -54.70 12.31
N THR A 53 1.18 -54.79 11.57
CA THR A 53 -0.16 -54.26 11.86
C THR A 53 -0.79 -54.81 13.16
N SER A 54 -1.32 -53.93 14.03
CA SER A 54 -2.73 -53.87 14.49
C SER A 54 -2.93 -53.17 15.85
N ILE A 55 -4.14 -52.60 16.03
CA ILE A 55 -4.92 -52.37 17.27
C ILE A 55 -5.20 -50.90 17.68
N SER A 56 -6.50 -50.58 17.60
CA SER A 56 -7.33 -49.80 18.54
C SER A 56 -7.36 -48.27 18.51
N ASN A 57 -8.54 -47.76 18.15
CA ASN A 57 -9.07 -46.45 18.54
C ASN A 57 -8.91 -46.18 20.04
N ALA A 58 -8.39 -45.01 20.39
CA ALA A 58 -8.65 -44.38 21.69
C ALA A 58 -8.75 -42.86 21.47
N PHE A 59 -9.98 -42.36 21.56
CA PHE A 59 -10.29 -40.94 21.70
C PHE A 59 -9.52 -40.36 22.88
N ILE A 60 -8.74 -39.30 22.65
CA ILE A 60 -8.29 -38.40 23.72
C ILE A 60 -8.93 -37.05 23.46
N HIS A 61 -9.86 -36.70 24.36
CA HIS A 61 -10.56 -35.44 24.47
C HIS A 61 -9.58 -34.26 24.53
N THR A 62 -9.67 -33.36 23.55
CA THR A 62 -9.24 -31.96 23.70
C THR A 62 -10.45 -31.10 24.11
N PRO A 63 -10.35 -30.24 25.15
CA PRO A 63 -11.44 -29.34 25.50
C PRO A 63 -11.59 -28.22 24.45
N PRO A 64 -12.81 -27.80 24.09
CA PRO A 64 -13.03 -26.77 23.08
C PRO A 64 -12.69 -25.38 23.63
N THR A 65 -11.77 -24.68 22.97
CA THR A 65 -11.30 -23.33 23.33
C THR A 65 -12.11 -22.21 22.63
N VAL A 66 -13.44 -22.32 22.57
CA VAL A 66 -14.31 -21.22 22.08
C VAL A 66 -15.66 -21.28 22.81
N PRO A 67 -16.13 -20.21 23.47
CA PRO A 67 -17.51 -20.13 23.92
C PRO A 67 -18.44 -20.11 22.70
N GLN A 68 -19.14 -21.22 22.43
CA GLN A 68 -20.19 -21.29 21.43
C GLN A 68 -21.44 -20.60 21.95
N ASN A 69 -21.49 -19.26 21.87
CA ASN A 69 -22.75 -18.52 21.94
C ASN A 69 -23.41 -18.41 20.55
N ALA A 70 -23.41 -19.52 19.80
CA ALA A 70 -24.20 -19.64 18.59
C ALA A 70 -25.51 -20.33 18.96
N SER A 71 -26.59 -19.56 19.06
CA SER A 71 -27.95 -20.10 19.16
C SER A 71 -28.22 -20.99 17.94
N PRO A 72 -28.57 -22.28 18.11
CA PRO A 72 -28.88 -23.13 16.98
C PRO A 72 -30.28 -22.78 16.46
N ASN A 73 -30.36 -22.51 15.15
CA ASN A 73 -31.59 -22.46 14.37
C ASN A 73 -32.54 -21.27 14.61
N THR A 74 -32.06 -20.06 14.31
CA THR A 74 -32.97 -19.04 13.77
C THR A 74 -32.47 -18.70 12.37
N PRO A 75 -33.25 -18.93 11.30
CA PRO A 75 -32.87 -18.41 9.99
C PRO A 75 -32.84 -16.89 10.15
N THR A 76 -31.65 -16.31 10.14
CA THR A 76 -31.46 -14.87 10.02
C THR A 76 -32.00 -14.48 8.65
N THR A 77 -33.29 -14.15 8.58
CA THR A 77 -33.86 -13.42 7.45
C THR A 77 -33.16 -12.07 7.41
N ILE A 78 -32.07 -11.99 6.66
CA ILE A 78 -31.49 -10.72 6.24
C ILE A 78 -32.66 -9.98 5.56
N PRO A 79 -33.08 -8.81 6.05
CA PRO A 79 -34.19 -8.10 5.44
C PRO A 79 -33.88 -7.87 3.95
N PRO A 80 -34.85 -8.10 3.04
CA PRO A 80 -34.64 -8.10 1.59
C PRO A 80 -34.34 -6.71 1.00
N PHE A 81 -34.16 -5.69 1.85
CA PHE A 81 -33.83 -4.33 1.44
C PHE A 81 -32.45 -3.96 1.98
N GLN A 82 -31.41 -4.50 1.36
CA GLN A 82 -30.15 -3.77 1.34
C GLN A 82 -30.36 -2.60 0.40
N LEU A 83 -30.50 -1.40 0.97
CA LEU A 83 -30.40 -0.19 0.20
C LEU A 83 -29.07 -0.24 -0.57
N PRO A 84 -29.08 0.08 -1.86
CA PRO A 84 -27.85 0.14 -2.63
C PRO A 84 -26.83 1.12 -2.05
N PRO A 85 -25.53 0.86 -2.26
CA PRO A 85 -24.47 1.68 -1.69
C PRO A 85 -24.48 3.09 -2.29
N THR A 86 -24.45 4.11 -1.43
CA THR A 86 -24.22 5.52 -1.79
C THR A 86 -22.79 5.98 -1.51
N SER A 87 -21.94 5.08 -1.03
CA SER A 87 -20.54 5.36 -0.68
C SER A 87 -19.62 4.28 -1.21
N ALA A 88 -18.43 4.67 -1.65
CA ALA A 88 -17.36 3.73 -2.03
C ALA A 88 -16.09 4.01 -1.21
N TYR A 89 -15.58 2.99 -0.54
CA TYR A 89 -14.24 3.01 0.04
C TYR A 89 -13.28 2.27 -0.90
N ILE A 90 -12.20 2.94 -1.29
CA ILE A 90 -11.17 2.40 -2.17
C ILE A 90 -9.89 2.27 -1.37
N HIS A 91 -9.55 1.02 -1.04
CA HIS A 91 -8.32 0.70 -0.35
C HIS A 91 -7.12 0.73 -1.31
N LEU A 92 -6.12 1.56 -1.03
CA LEU A 92 -4.87 1.66 -1.79
C LEU A 92 -3.71 1.34 -0.85
N PRO A 93 -3.22 0.08 -0.83
CA PRO A 93 -2.37 -0.43 0.25
C PRO A 93 -0.90 0.01 0.15
N PHE A 94 -0.54 1.02 -0.64
CA PHE A 94 0.87 1.31 -0.92
C PHE A 94 1.47 2.31 0.04
N CYS A 95 2.65 2.06 0.59
CA CYS A 95 3.42 3.05 1.37
C CYS A 95 4.88 3.04 0.94
N ARG A 96 5.62 4.16 1.11
CA ARG A 96 7.09 4.16 0.92
C ARG A 96 7.77 3.16 1.86
N LYS A 97 7.35 3.14 3.13
CA LYS A 97 7.74 2.17 4.16
C LYS A 97 6.64 2.02 5.21
N ARG A 98 6.72 0.99 6.06
CA ARG A 98 5.79 0.79 7.18
C ARG A 98 6.19 1.66 8.38
N CYS A 99 5.26 2.44 8.91
CA CYS A 99 5.46 3.16 10.17
C CYS A 99 5.37 2.17 11.34
N HIS A 100 6.08 2.43 12.44
CA HIS A 100 6.16 1.49 13.58
C HIS A 100 4.85 1.35 14.35
N TYR A 101 3.96 2.35 14.29
CA TYR A 101 2.64 2.32 14.89
C TYR A 101 1.55 1.73 13.96
N CYS A 102 1.86 1.45 12.69
CA CYS A 102 0.85 1.17 11.67
C CYS A 102 0.44 -0.32 11.65
N ASP A 103 -0.83 -0.59 11.96
CA ASP A 103 -1.45 -1.93 11.86
C ASP A 103 -2.18 -2.17 10.53
N PHE A 104 -2.37 -1.14 9.71
CA PHE A 104 -3.05 -1.24 8.43
C PHE A 104 -2.40 -2.26 7.48
N PRO A 105 -3.20 -2.95 6.65
CA PRO A 105 -2.68 -3.84 5.61
C PRO A 105 -2.03 -3.02 4.49
N ILE A 106 -0.69 -3.00 4.47
CA ILE A 106 0.08 -2.23 3.48
C ILE A 106 1.13 -3.08 2.74
N VAL A 107 1.57 -2.55 1.62
CA VAL A 107 2.66 -3.00 0.75
C VAL A 107 3.69 -1.90 0.70
N ALA A 108 4.88 -2.15 1.26
CA ALA A 108 5.99 -1.22 1.21
C ALA A 108 6.65 -1.22 -0.17
N LEU A 109 6.68 -0.06 -0.83
CA LEU A 109 7.30 0.11 -2.14
C LEU A 109 8.81 0.30 -2.07
N GLY A 110 9.32 0.84 -0.96
CA GLY A 110 10.71 1.21 -0.74
C GLY A 110 10.91 2.74 -0.82
N SER A 111 11.88 3.26 -0.08
CA SER A 111 12.16 4.71 0.00
C SER A 111 13.05 5.25 -1.12
N SER A 112 13.63 4.38 -1.95
CA SER A 112 14.58 4.75 -3.00
C SER A 112 13.91 5.20 -4.30
N SER A 113 12.61 4.97 -4.46
CA SER A 113 11.88 5.28 -5.69
C SER A 113 11.24 6.65 -5.59
N THR A 114 11.95 7.67 -6.04
CA THR A 114 11.36 8.97 -6.42
C THR A 114 10.42 8.85 -7.64
N GLN A 115 10.35 7.66 -8.25
CA GLN A 115 9.46 7.33 -9.37
C GLN A 115 8.60 6.11 -9.02
N THR A 116 7.61 6.30 -8.14
CA THR A 116 6.56 5.28 -7.94
C THR A 116 5.52 5.29 -9.07
N ASP A 117 5.57 6.29 -9.94
CA ASP A 117 4.53 6.53 -10.92
C ASP A 117 4.28 5.32 -11.82
N ASP A 118 5.33 4.61 -12.25
CA ASP A 118 5.23 3.43 -13.10
C ASP A 118 5.51 2.12 -12.35
N ASP A 119 5.35 2.09 -11.02
CA ASP A 119 5.52 0.86 -10.27
C ASP A 119 4.49 -0.20 -10.71
N PRO A 120 4.94 -1.38 -11.19
CA PRO A 120 4.03 -2.41 -11.69
C PRO A 120 3.10 -2.96 -10.60
N ARG A 121 3.49 -2.88 -9.32
CA ARG A 121 2.63 -3.30 -8.20
C ARG A 121 1.39 -2.41 -8.09
N ILE A 122 1.56 -1.09 -8.26
CA ILE A 122 0.45 -0.14 -8.25
C ILE A 122 -0.44 -0.39 -9.46
N SER A 123 0.11 -0.36 -10.67
CA SER A 123 -0.70 -0.51 -11.89
C SER A 123 -1.43 -1.85 -11.98
N ASN A 124 -0.81 -2.97 -11.58
CA ASN A 124 -1.46 -4.28 -11.54
C ASN A 124 -2.61 -4.32 -10.53
N TYR A 125 -2.42 -3.75 -9.34
CA TYR A 125 -3.48 -3.68 -8.33
C TYR A 125 -4.66 -2.83 -8.80
N ILE A 126 -4.40 -1.67 -9.40
CA ILE A 126 -5.47 -0.83 -9.96
C ILE A 126 -6.24 -1.54 -11.07
N GLN A 127 -5.56 -2.34 -11.92
CA GLN A 127 -6.25 -3.17 -12.91
C GLN A 127 -7.15 -4.22 -12.26
N LEU A 128 -6.71 -4.87 -11.18
CA LEU A 128 -7.54 -5.82 -10.43
C LEU A 128 -8.74 -5.14 -9.79
N LEU A 129 -8.53 -3.99 -9.12
CA LEU A 129 -9.60 -3.19 -8.53
C LEU A 129 -10.63 -2.75 -9.59
N CYS A 130 -10.18 -2.33 -10.77
CA CYS A 130 -11.08 -1.97 -11.87
C CYS A 130 -11.93 -3.17 -12.34
N ARG A 131 -11.37 -4.39 -12.35
CA ARG A 131 -12.12 -5.61 -12.68
C ARG A 131 -13.13 -5.95 -11.59
N GLU A 132 -12.76 -5.78 -10.33
CA GLU A 132 -13.63 -5.99 -9.17
C GLU A 132 -14.83 -5.04 -9.18
N ILE A 133 -14.60 -3.74 -9.41
CA ILE A 133 -15.67 -2.75 -9.59
C ILE A 133 -16.64 -3.19 -10.69
N GLN A 134 -16.13 -3.65 -11.84
CA GLN A 134 -16.97 -4.11 -12.94
C GLN A 134 -17.78 -5.36 -12.60
N ALA A 135 -17.17 -6.30 -11.86
CA ALA A 135 -17.78 -7.57 -11.47
C ALA A 135 -18.81 -7.45 -10.33
N THR A 136 -18.81 -6.32 -9.60
CA THR A 136 -19.79 -6.06 -8.54
C THR A 136 -21.22 -6.10 -9.09
N GLN A 137 -22.16 -6.73 -8.40
CA GLN A 137 -23.52 -6.96 -8.93
C GLN A 137 -24.41 -5.70 -8.92
N ALA A 138 -24.09 -4.69 -8.11
CA ALA A 138 -24.86 -3.46 -8.05
C ALA A 138 -24.62 -2.58 -9.29
N GLU A 139 -25.70 -2.04 -9.87
CA GLU A 139 -25.64 -1.11 -11.01
C GLU A 139 -26.45 0.15 -10.74
N PHE A 140 -25.95 1.30 -11.21
CA PHE A 140 -26.61 2.60 -11.05
C PHE A 140 -28.04 2.65 -11.61
N LYS A 141 -28.34 1.96 -12.71
CA LYS A 141 -29.67 2.05 -13.34
C LYS A 141 -30.82 1.70 -12.39
N ASN A 142 -30.53 0.90 -11.37
CA ASN A 142 -31.50 0.44 -10.39
C ASN A 142 -31.30 1.08 -9.00
N ASN A 143 -30.32 1.97 -8.84
CA ASN A 143 -29.78 2.41 -7.55
C ASN A 143 -29.43 3.91 -7.56
N PRO A 144 -29.46 4.62 -6.41
CA PRO A 144 -28.96 5.98 -6.32
C PRO A 144 -27.45 6.02 -6.63
N PRO A 145 -26.94 7.19 -7.08
CA PRO A 145 -25.54 7.34 -7.41
C PRO A 145 -24.69 7.40 -6.15
N LEU A 146 -23.38 7.21 -6.30
CA LEU A 146 -22.46 7.45 -5.20
C LEU A 146 -22.46 8.94 -4.84
N GLU A 147 -22.67 9.22 -3.56
CA GLU A 147 -22.55 10.54 -2.94
C GLU A 147 -21.14 10.76 -2.40
N THR A 148 -20.41 9.68 -2.07
CA THR A 148 -19.07 9.77 -1.49
C THR A 148 -18.13 8.69 -2.04
N VAL A 149 -16.87 9.08 -2.26
CA VAL A 149 -15.76 8.17 -2.59
C VAL A 149 -14.59 8.50 -1.67
N PHE A 150 -14.11 7.52 -0.91
CA PHE A 150 -12.98 7.68 -0.01
C PHE A 150 -11.81 6.81 -0.47
N PHE A 151 -10.68 7.44 -0.78
CA PHE A 151 -9.42 6.77 -1.02
C PHE A 151 -8.60 6.75 0.27
N GLY A 152 -8.30 5.55 0.79
CA GLY A 152 -7.52 5.38 2.01
C GLY A 152 -6.71 4.10 2.04
N GLY A 153 -6.14 3.78 3.20
CA GLY A 153 -5.49 2.50 3.47
C GLY A 153 -4.01 2.62 3.77
N GLY A 154 -3.18 2.57 2.73
CA GLY A 154 -1.76 2.89 2.85
C GLY A 154 -1.53 4.38 2.63
N THR A 155 -1.18 4.73 1.41
CA THR A 155 -0.89 6.10 1.01
C THR A 155 -1.45 6.34 -0.40
N PRO A 156 -2.76 6.63 -0.53
CA PRO A 156 -3.41 6.93 -1.81
C PRO A 156 -2.70 7.96 -2.66
N SER A 157 -2.15 9.00 -2.03
CA SER A 157 -1.32 10.04 -2.68
C SER A 157 -0.08 9.51 -3.41
N LEU A 158 0.39 8.27 -3.19
CA LEU A 158 1.43 7.66 -4.04
C LEU A 158 0.89 7.27 -5.41
N VAL A 159 -0.40 6.97 -5.52
CA VAL A 159 -1.04 6.56 -6.78
C VAL A 159 -1.11 7.75 -7.73
N PRO A 160 -0.62 7.61 -8.98
CA PRO A 160 -0.65 8.71 -9.93
C PRO A 160 -2.07 9.10 -10.37
N PRO A 161 -2.32 10.37 -10.71
CA PRO A 161 -3.65 10.84 -11.12
C PRO A 161 -4.27 10.02 -12.26
N ARG A 162 -3.48 9.59 -13.26
CA ARG A 162 -4.00 8.75 -14.36
C ARG A 162 -4.62 7.42 -13.90
N LEU A 163 -4.07 6.82 -12.83
CA LEU A 163 -4.59 5.58 -12.26
C LEU A 163 -5.80 5.85 -11.37
N VAL A 164 -5.80 6.94 -10.60
CA VAL A 164 -6.99 7.40 -9.85
C VAL A 164 -8.16 7.68 -10.80
N SER A 165 -7.90 8.37 -11.92
CA SER A 165 -8.88 8.62 -12.99
C SER A 165 -9.51 7.32 -13.49
N SER A 166 -8.69 6.28 -13.70
CA SER A 166 -9.17 4.98 -14.15
C SER A 166 -10.18 4.36 -13.16
N ILE A 167 -9.93 4.49 -11.85
CA ILE A 167 -10.84 4.01 -10.81
C ILE A 167 -12.14 4.82 -10.83
N LEU A 168 -12.05 6.15 -10.81
CA LEU A 168 -13.21 7.05 -10.81
C LEU A 168 -14.09 6.85 -12.04
N GLU A 169 -13.49 6.63 -13.21
CA GLU A 169 -14.24 6.28 -14.42
C GLU A 169 -15.01 4.96 -14.28
N LYS A 170 -14.41 3.93 -13.69
CA LYS A 170 -15.09 2.66 -13.47
C LYS A 170 -16.22 2.80 -12.45
N LEU A 171 -16.01 3.54 -11.37
CA LEU A 171 -17.05 3.85 -10.38
C LEU A 171 -18.21 4.61 -11.03
N ARG A 172 -17.92 5.70 -11.76
CA ARG A 172 -18.94 6.51 -12.44
C ARG A 172 -19.76 5.69 -13.43
N ARG A 173 -19.12 4.82 -14.22
CA ARG A 173 -19.82 3.96 -15.20
C ARG A 173 -20.66 2.87 -14.53
N LYS A 174 -20.22 2.33 -13.39
CA LYS A 174 -20.87 1.20 -12.72
C LYS A 174 -21.97 1.64 -11.76
N PHE A 175 -21.67 2.63 -10.90
CA PHE A 175 -22.50 3.06 -9.79
C PHE A 175 -23.06 4.47 -9.95
N GLY A 176 -22.62 5.23 -10.95
CA GLY A 176 -22.95 6.66 -11.02
C GLY A 176 -22.19 7.44 -9.95
N LEU A 177 -22.16 8.76 -10.09
CA LEU A 177 -21.53 9.66 -9.13
C LEU A 177 -22.31 10.98 -9.13
N CYS A 178 -22.71 11.46 -7.97
CA CYS A 178 -23.32 12.77 -7.81
C CYS A 178 -22.39 13.86 -8.37
N PHE A 179 -22.97 14.94 -8.89
CA PHE A 179 -22.21 16.06 -9.41
C PHE A 179 -21.38 16.74 -8.30
N ASP A 180 -21.94 16.79 -7.10
CA ASP A 180 -21.40 17.35 -5.87
C ASP A 180 -20.88 16.26 -4.91
N ALA A 181 -20.55 15.07 -5.43
CA ALA A 181 -20.03 13.98 -4.61
C ALA A 181 -18.76 14.41 -3.85
N GLU A 182 -18.65 14.01 -2.59
CA GLU A 182 -17.40 14.18 -1.85
C GLU A 182 -16.41 13.10 -2.30
N ILE A 183 -15.25 13.53 -2.80
CA ILE A 183 -14.14 12.64 -3.13
C ILE A 183 -12.98 12.98 -2.20
N SER A 184 -12.84 12.14 -1.19
CA SER A 184 -11.86 12.25 -0.11
C SER A 184 -10.61 11.42 -0.41
N MET A 185 -9.42 11.95 -0.11
CA MET A 185 -8.15 11.23 -0.26
C MET A 185 -7.20 11.41 0.94
N GLU A 186 -6.69 10.30 1.48
CA GLU A 186 -5.57 10.33 2.42
C GLU A 186 -4.25 10.64 1.71
N MET A 187 -3.49 11.58 2.25
CA MET A 187 -2.23 12.06 1.70
C MET A 187 -1.12 12.04 2.74
N ASP A 188 0.08 11.63 2.30
CA ASP A 188 1.30 11.63 3.11
C ASP A 188 2.22 12.75 2.60
N PRO A 189 2.77 13.60 3.48
CA PRO A 189 3.84 14.51 3.10
C PRO A 189 4.95 13.82 2.29
N GLY A 190 5.41 14.49 1.22
CA GLY A 190 6.47 13.99 0.35
C GLY A 190 6.05 12.99 -0.73
N THR A 191 4.76 12.73 -0.94
CA THR A 191 4.26 11.82 -2.00
C THR A 191 3.54 12.52 -3.15
N PHE A 192 3.39 13.84 -3.05
CA PHE A 192 2.74 14.69 -4.03
C PHE A 192 3.44 16.04 -4.14
N ASP A 193 3.39 16.61 -5.34
CA ASP A 193 3.77 17.99 -5.62
C ASP A 193 2.52 18.80 -6.02
N ALA A 194 2.71 20.10 -6.31
CA ALA A 194 1.62 20.97 -6.76
C ALA A 194 0.98 20.52 -8.09
N MET A 195 1.73 19.87 -8.98
CA MET A 195 1.18 19.36 -10.24
C MET A 195 0.26 18.17 -10.00
N LYS A 196 0.70 17.23 -9.16
CA LYS A 196 -0.08 16.06 -8.77
C LYS A 196 -1.33 16.45 -8.00
N MET A 197 -1.22 17.38 -7.04
CA MET A 197 -2.37 17.91 -6.30
C MET A 197 -3.42 18.49 -7.26
N LYS A 198 -3.01 19.38 -8.18
CA LYS A 198 -3.93 19.96 -9.19
C LYS A 198 -4.57 18.88 -10.06
N GLY A 199 -3.79 17.91 -10.53
CA GLY A 199 -4.31 16.80 -11.32
C GLY A 199 -5.35 15.97 -10.56
N LEU A 200 -5.18 15.76 -9.25
CA LEU A 200 -6.17 15.08 -8.40
C LEU A 200 -7.45 15.93 -8.23
N MET A 201 -7.29 17.24 -8.01
CA MET A 201 -8.44 18.16 -7.91
C MET A 201 -9.24 18.24 -9.21
N GLU A 202 -8.58 18.25 -10.37
CA GLU A 202 -9.23 18.22 -11.69
C GLU A 202 -10.04 16.92 -11.92
N LEU A 203 -9.66 15.82 -11.26
CA LEU A 203 -10.43 14.57 -11.27
C LEU A 203 -11.64 14.60 -10.33
N GLY A 204 -11.76 15.64 -9.50
CA GLY A 204 -12.85 15.86 -8.57
C GLY A 204 -12.50 15.61 -7.10
N VAL A 205 -11.24 15.29 -6.76
CA VAL A 205 -10.82 15.20 -5.35
C VAL A 205 -11.01 16.58 -4.70
N ASN A 206 -11.90 16.64 -3.71
CA ASN A 206 -12.34 17.89 -3.08
C ASN A 206 -12.21 17.86 -1.56
N ARG A 207 -11.76 16.75 -0.98
CA ARG A 207 -11.38 16.64 0.43
C ARG A 207 -10.07 15.87 0.62
N VAL A 208 -9.18 16.36 1.48
CA VAL A 208 -7.86 15.74 1.74
C VAL A 208 -7.64 15.50 3.23
N SER A 209 -7.09 14.34 3.61
CA SER A 209 -6.58 14.10 4.97
C SER A 209 -5.06 14.03 4.94
N LEU A 210 -4.37 14.98 5.56
CA LEU A 210 -2.92 15.06 5.57
C LEU A 210 -2.35 14.43 6.85
N GLY A 211 -1.66 13.31 6.70
CA GLY A 211 -1.05 12.60 7.82
C GLY A 211 0.25 13.25 8.30
N VAL A 212 0.19 14.28 9.16
CA VAL A 212 1.40 14.96 9.67
C VAL A 212 2.00 14.23 10.87
N GLN A 213 1.15 13.76 11.78
CA GLN A 213 1.47 13.02 13.01
C GLN A 213 2.19 13.85 14.07
N ALA A 214 3.29 14.52 13.71
CA ALA A 214 4.09 15.38 14.60
C ALA A 214 4.88 16.43 13.79
N PHE A 215 5.29 17.52 14.44
CA PHE A 215 6.16 18.56 13.85
C PHE A 215 7.63 18.45 14.28
N GLN A 216 8.00 17.36 14.96
CA GLN A 216 9.35 17.13 15.46
C GLN A 216 10.06 16.06 14.62
N GLU A 217 11.18 16.44 14.00
CA GLU A 217 11.96 15.60 13.08
C GLU A 217 12.36 14.24 13.70
N GLU A 218 12.89 14.27 14.91
CA GLU A 218 13.33 13.05 15.60
C GLU A 218 12.15 12.13 15.96
N MET A 219 10.96 12.69 16.17
CA MET A 219 9.75 11.92 16.45
C MET A 219 9.22 11.23 15.20
N LEU A 220 9.19 11.94 14.07
CA LEU A 220 8.84 11.36 12.76
C LEU A 220 9.79 10.21 12.41
N LYS A 221 11.10 10.39 12.61
CA LYS A 221 12.10 9.32 12.45
C LYS A 221 11.84 8.15 13.38
N ALA A 222 11.64 8.41 14.67
CA ALA A 222 11.38 7.38 15.68
C ALA A 222 10.09 6.60 15.43
N CYS A 223 9.10 7.21 14.78
CA CYS A 223 7.86 6.55 14.34
C CYS A 223 8.03 5.74 13.04
N GLY A 224 9.20 5.82 12.39
CA GLY A 224 9.43 5.20 11.09
C GLY A 224 8.65 5.88 9.97
N ARG A 225 8.40 7.20 10.05
CA ARG A 225 7.80 7.98 8.96
C ARG A 225 8.79 8.11 7.80
N ALA A 226 8.28 8.06 6.58
CA ALA A 226 9.10 8.18 5.37
C ALA A 226 9.54 9.62 5.11
N HIS A 227 8.74 10.58 5.57
CA HIS A 227 9.02 12.00 5.46
C HIS A 227 9.64 12.60 6.72
N GLY A 228 10.29 13.75 6.54
CA GLY A 228 10.68 14.66 7.62
C GLY A 228 9.78 15.89 7.72
N VAL A 229 10.16 16.82 8.59
CA VAL A 229 9.41 18.07 8.85
C VAL A 229 9.43 19.02 7.65
N GLU A 230 10.48 19.01 6.83
CA GLU A 230 10.54 19.84 5.62
C GLU A 230 9.42 19.49 4.63
N GLU A 231 9.22 18.20 4.35
CA GLU A 231 8.12 17.70 3.51
C GLU A 231 6.75 18.01 4.13
N VAL A 232 6.62 18.10 5.46
CA VAL A 232 5.39 18.52 6.13
C VAL A 232 5.06 19.98 5.77
N TYR A 233 6.02 20.89 5.90
CA TYR A 233 5.80 22.29 5.56
C TYR A 233 5.52 22.47 4.07
N GLU A 234 6.26 21.78 3.21
CA GLU A 234 6.01 21.77 1.76
C GLU A 234 4.60 21.28 1.43
N ALA A 235 4.15 20.19 2.06
CA ALA A 235 2.81 19.65 1.87
C ALA A 235 1.71 20.67 2.26
N ILE A 236 1.88 21.36 3.39
CA ILE A 236 0.96 22.42 3.84
C ILE A 236 0.94 23.59 2.84
N GLU A 237 2.10 24.01 2.34
CA GLU A 237 2.19 25.06 1.31
C GLU A 237 1.50 24.64 0.00
N ILE A 238 1.68 23.40 -0.44
CA ILE A 238 1.01 22.86 -1.63
C ILE A 238 -0.50 22.86 -1.45
N VAL A 239 -1.01 22.39 -0.31
CA VAL A 239 -2.45 22.38 0.02
C VAL A 239 -3.02 23.81 -0.03
N GLY A 240 -2.34 24.77 0.61
CA GLY A 240 -2.75 26.17 0.61
C GLY A 240 -2.70 26.83 -0.77
N SER A 241 -1.61 26.63 -1.52
CA SER A 241 -1.42 27.22 -2.86
C SER A 241 -2.35 26.63 -3.92
N CYS A 242 -2.75 25.37 -3.77
CA CYS A 242 -3.77 24.74 -4.60
C CYS A 242 -5.20 25.08 -4.18
N LYS A 243 -5.38 25.80 -3.06
CA LYS A 243 -6.69 26.23 -2.52
C LYS A 243 -7.63 25.05 -2.24
N VAL A 244 -7.11 24.00 -1.61
CA VAL A 244 -7.95 22.89 -1.14
C VAL A 244 -8.86 23.41 -0.03
N GLU A 245 -10.16 23.48 -0.28
CA GLU A 245 -11.12 24.11 0.64
C GLU A 245 -11.43 23.25 1.87
N ASN A 246 -11.46 21.93 1.70
CA ASN A 246 -11.78 20.97 2.75
C ASN A 246 -10.59 20.04 3.00
N TRP A 247 -9.85 20.27 4.07
CA TRP A 247 -8.76 19.38 4.43
C TRP A 247 -8.62 19.20 5.94
N SER A 248 -8.17 18.01 6.34
CA SER A 248 -7.82 17.67 7.70
C SER A 248 -6.32 17.49 7.86
N MET A 249 -5.83 17.75 9.06
CA MET A 249 -4.50 17.37 9.50
C MET A 249 -4.60 16.33 10.61
N ASP A 250 -3.90 15.21 10.42
CA ASP A 250 -3.91 14.10 11.38
C ASP A 250 -2.66 14.20 12.26
N LEU A 251 -2.85 14.14 13.58
CA LEU A 251 -1.82 14.17 14.60
C LEU A 251 -1.92 12.94 15.51
N ILE A 252 -0.79 12.49 16.06
CA ILE A 252 -0.77 11.39 17.03
C ILE A 252 -0.20 11.90 18.35
N SER A 253 -0.97 11.70 19.41
CA SER A 253 -0.53 11.95 20.78
C SER A 253 0.14 10.71 21.37
N SER A 254 0.89 10.90 22.45
CA SER A 254 1.59 9.84 23.19
C SER A 254 2.61 9.05 22.35
N LEU A 255 3.21 9.69 21.34
CA LEU A 255 4.31 9.11 20.58
C LEU A 255 5.54 8.86 21.48
N PRO A 256 6.41 7.88 21.15
CA PRO A 256 7.62 7.63 21.91
C PRO A 256 8.44 8.91 22.11
N HIS A 257 8.75 9.22 23.38
CA HIS A 257 9.50 10.41 23.80
C HIS A 257 8.79 11.77 23.56
N GLN A 258 7.50 11.79 23.19
CA GLN A 258 6.73 13.03 23.07
C GLN A 258 6.52 13.66 24.45
N THR A 259 6.93 14.92 24.60
CA THR A 259 6.67 15.72 25.81
C THR A 259 5.40 16.56 25.62
N PRO A 260 4.77 17.05 26.71
CA PRO A 260 3.64 17.98 26.62
C PRO A 260 3.94 19.23 25.78
N GLU A 261 5.16 19.76 25.85
CA GLU A 261 5.58 20.94 25.10
C GLU A 261 5.65 20.68 23.59
N MET A 262 6.12 19.49 23.19
CA MET A 262 6.12 19.06 21.78
C MET A 262 4.69 18.87 21.24
N TRP A 263 3.79 18.39 22.09
CA TRP A 263 2.38 18.26 21.74
C TRP A 263 1.71 19.63 21.58
N GLU A 264 1.95 20.55 22.51
CA GLU A 264 1.46 21.93 22.43
C GLU A 264 2.00 22.66 21.20
N GLU A 265 3.28 22.48 20.87
CA GLU A 265 3.87 22.99 19.64
C GLU A 265 3.15 22.45 18.40
N SER A 266 2.90 21.14 18.35
CA SER A 266 2.21 20.52 17.21
C SER A 266 0.80 21.07 17.03
N LEU A 267 0.04 21.22 18.12
CA LEU A 267 -1.29 21.82 18.10
C LEU A 267 -1.26 23.29 17.64
N ARG A 268 -0.31 24.09 18.14
CA ARG A 268 -0.13 25.49 17.73
C ARG A 268 0.15 25.58 16.23
N LEU A 269 1.07 24.77 15.71
CA LEU A 269 1.43 24.75 14.29
C LEU A 269 0.26 24.27 13.42
N THR A 270 -0.53 23.29 13.88
CA THR A 270 -1.75 22.88 13.18
C THR A 270 -2.78 24.01 13.11
N ILE A 271 -2.99 24.77 14.20
CA ILE A 271 -3.91 25.92 14.19
C ILE A 271 -3.42 27.01 13.24
N GLU A 272 -2.11 27.29 13.23
CA GLU A 272 -1.49 28.26 12.31
C GLU A 272 -1.62 27.84 10.84
N ALA A 273 -1.58 26.54 10.56
CA ALA A 273 -1.80 26.00 9.21
C ALA A 273 -3.27 26.10 8.76
N GLN A 274 -4.23 26.33 9.67
CA GLN A 274 -5.66 26.52 9.40
C GLN A 274 -6.33 25.40 8.58
N PRO A 275 -6.17 24.10 8.92
CA PRO A 275 -7.00 23.07 8.33
C PRO A 275 -8.47 23.23 8.71
N THR A 276 -9.37 22.75 7.87
CA THR A 276 -10.80 22.72 8.15
C THR A 276 -11.10 21.86 9.38
N HIS A 277 -10.31 20.80 9.57
CA HIS A 277 -10.44 19.87 10.70
C HIS A 277 -9.06 19.44 11.23
N CYS A 278 -8.98 19.15 12.52
CA CYS A 278 -7.86 18.46 13.13
C CYS A 278 -8.33 17.11 13.64
N ILE A 279 -7.61 16.04 13.30
CA ILE A 279 -7.90 14.68 13.77
C ILE A 279 -6.74 14.26 14.67
N GLY A 280 -7.02 14.03 15.94
CA GLY A 280 -6.04 13.53 16.91
C GLY A 280 -6.33 12.08 17.27
N ILE A 281 -5.30 11.24 17.30
CA ILE A 281 -5.33 9.88 17.86
C ILE A 281 -4.63 9.86 19.22
#